data_AF-A0A1E8S0X8-F1
#
_entry.id   AF-A0A1E8S0X8-F1
#
_cell.length_a   1.000
_cell.length_b   1.000
_cell.length_c   1.000
_cell.angle_alpha   90.00
_cell.angle_beta   90.00
_cell.angle_gamma   90.00
#
_symmetry.space_group_name_H-M   'P 1'
#
loop_
_entity.id
_entity.type
_entity.pdbx_description
1 polymer ?
#
loop_
_entity_poly.entity_id
_entity_poly.type
_entity_poly.pdbx_seq_one_letter_code
_entity_poly.pdbx_strand_id
1 'polypeptide(L)'
;MSTENTIEELKARTPGGFGVTVETLTPTEQDIRVLSAQLGRKVRDVIEIPARCVCGNPLMAATAPRLSNGTPFPTVFYLAHPVITAAASRLEAGGLMYEMTDSLAEDADLAAQYAAAHENYLAERERIRLISGTEEVPEIDGISAGGMPTRVKCLHAVIGHTLSVGRGVNPMGDRGLDAIAEWWTPEVCSCDPAWREEA
;
A
#
# COMPACT_ATOMS: atom_id res chain seq x y z
N MET A 1 8.95 26.10 14.31
CA MET A 1 9.74 24.92 13.92
C MET A 1 9.95 25.00 12.41
N SER A 2 11.15 24.81 11.91
CA SER A 2 11.45 24.83 10.46
C SER A 2 10.79 23.63 9.78
N THR A 3 10.40 23.80 8.51
CA THR A 3 9.78 22.75 7.69
C THR A 3 10.69 21.51 7.54
N GLU A 4 12.01 21.71 7.58
CA GLU A 4 13.01 20.63 7.54
C GLU A 4 12.92 19.71 8.77
N ASN A 5 12.77 20.27 9.97
CA ASN A 5 12.64 19.47 11.19
C ASN A 5 11.38 18.58 11.15
N THR A 6 10.29 19.08 10.56
CA THR A 6 9.05 18.32 10.41
C THR A 6 9.19 17.15 9.42
N ILE A 7 9.93 17.32 8.31
CA ILE A 7 10.16 16.22 7.36
C ILE A 7 11.03 15.13 7.98
N GLU A 8 12.07 15.49 8.74
CA GLU A 8 12.90 14.51 9.44
C GLU A 8 12.08 13.73 10.48
N GLU A 9 11.21 14.39 11.23
CA GLU A 9 10.28 13.75 12.17
C GLU A 9 9.33 12.76 11.47
N LEU A 10 8.77 13.14 10.32
CA LEU A 10 7.89 12.25 9.53
C LEU A 10 8.61 11.03 8.98
N LYS A 11 9.90 11.17 8.60
CA LYS A 11 10.75 10.05 8.15
C LYS A 11 11.20 9.15 9.29
N ALA A 12 11.35 9.69 10.50
CA ALA A 12 11.80 8.96 11.68
C ALA A 12 10.68 8.18 12.41
N ARG A 13 9.42 8.29 11.96
CA ARG A 13 8.29 7.58 12.56
C ARG A 13 8.47 6.07 12.44
N THR A 14 8.29 5.34 13.54
CA THR A 14 8.21 3.87 13.51
C THR A 14 7.14 3.43 12.51
N PRO A 15 7.50 2.61 11.50
CA PRO A 15 6.51 2.11 10.55
C PRO A 15 5.62 1.05 11.20
N GLY A 16 4.34 1.03 10.81
CA GLY A 16 3.40 -0.06 11.16
C GLY A 16 3.38 -1.20 10.14
N GLY A 17 4.02 -1.02 8.99
CA GLY A 17 4.00 -1.95 7.87
C GLY A 17 4.79 -3.24 8.12
N PHE A 18 4.51 -4.24 7.29
CA PHE A 18 5.07 -5.58 7.44
C PHE A 18 6.54 -5.64 7.05
N GLY A 19 7.37 -6.20 7.92
CA GLY A 19 8.78 -6.50 7.62
C GLY A 19 9.66 -5.27 7.39
N VAL A 20 9.22 -4.09 7.84
CA VAL A 20 9.95 -2.83 7.67
C VAL A 20 10.34 -2.21 9.00
N THR A 21 11.48 -1.53 8.99
CA THR A 21 11.95 -0.59 10.01
C THR A 21 12.15 0.79 9.39
N VAL A 22 12.38 1.81 10.22
CA VAL A 22 12.67 3.18 9.78
C VAL A 22 13.81 3.23 8.75
N GLU A 23 14.86 2.42 8.97
CA GLU A 23 16.04 2.34 8.10
C GLU A 23 15.75 1.72 6.74
N THR A 24 14.66 0.95 6.62
CA THR A 24 14.32 0.18 5.41
C THR A 24 13.15 0.78 4.61
N LEU A 25 12.56 1.87 5.08
CA LEU A 25 11.50 2.58 4.35
C LEU A 25 12.04 3.27 3.10
N THR A 26 13.24 3.85 3.17
CA THR A 26 13.84 4.56 2.03
C THR A 26 14.16 3.57 0.90
N PRO A 27 13.65 3.77 -0.32
CA PRO A 27 13.90 2.86 -1.43
C PRO A 27 15.38 2.85 -1.83
N THR A 28 15.94 1.66 -1.98
CA THR A 28 17.27 1.46 -2.58
C THR A 28 17.17 1.27 -4.09
N GLU A 29 18.29 1.39 -4.81
CA GLU A 29 18.31 1.06 -6.25
C GLU A 29 17.89 -0.39 -6.53
N GLN A 30 18.24 -1.31 -5.63
CA GLN A 30 17.79 -2.70 -5.71
C GLN A 30 16.28 -2.80 -5.57
N ASP A 31 15.65 -2.05 -4.66
CA ASP A 31 14.20 -2.03 -4.53
C ASP A 31 13.52 -1.55 -5.82
N ILE A 32 14.07 -0.51 -6.47
CA ILE A 32 13.57 0.00 -7.75
C ILE A 32 13.68 -1.06 -8.85
N ARG A 33 14.79 -1.81 -8.91
CA ARG A 33 14.96 -2.92 -9.86
C ARG A 33 13.95 -4.04 -9.61
N VAL A 34 13.84 -4.50 -8.36
CA VAL A 34 12.91 -5.57 -7.97
C VAL A 34 11.47 -5.16 -8.27
N LEU A 35 11.03 -3.97 -7.85
CA LEU A 35 9.69 -3.46 -8.16
C LEU A 35 9.44 -3.37 -9.66
N SER A 36 10.44 -2.92 -10.44
CA SER A 36 10.28 -2.83 -11.89
C SER A 36 10.14 -4.20 -12.55
N ALA A 37 10.88 -5.21 -12.06
CA ALA A 37 10.77 -6.60 -12.52
C ALA A 37 9.41 -7.20 -12.14
N GLN A 38 8.97 -7.02 -10.89
CA GLN A 38 7.66 -7.47 -10.40
C GLN A 38 6.50 -6.88 -11.22
N LEU A 39 6.60 -5.59 -11.60
CA LEU A 39 5.57 -4.89 -12.36
C LEU A 39 5.67 -5.08 -13.88
N GLY A 40 6.76 -5.68 -14.38
CA GLY A 40 7.04 -5.79 -15.82
C GLY A 40 7.26 -4.44 -16.53
N ARG A 41 7.52 -3.37 -15.77
CA ARG A 41 7.75 -2.00 -16.29
C ARG A 41 8.55 -1.18 -15.28
N LYS A 42 9.23 -0.12 -15.74
CA LYS A 42 9.91 0.82 -14.84
C LYS A 42 8.93 1.40 -13.82
N VAL A 43 9.23 1.23 -12.54
CA VAL A 43 8.48 1.88 -11.45
C VAL A 43 8.82 3.37 -11.40
N ARG A 44 7.88 4.21 -10.97
CA ARG A 44 7.98 5.68 -11.03
C ARG A 44 7.67 6.28 -9.67
N ASP A 45 8.37 7.38 -9.35
CA ASP A 45 8.08 8.28 -8.23
C ASP A 45 7.85 7.53 -6.89
N VAL A 46 8.67 6.50 -6.63
CA VAL A 46 8.63 5.71 -5.39
C VAL A 46 9.29 6.52 -4.28
N ILE A 47 8.54 6.73 -3.20
CA ILE A 47 8.94 7.53 -2.04
C ILE A 47 9.37 6.63 -0.89
N GLU A 48 8.63 5.54 -0.66
CA GLU A 48 8.96 4.55 0.37
C GLU A 48 8.64 3.11 -0.08
N ILE A 49 9.23 2.15 0.63
CA ILE A 49 8.87 0.72 0.62
C ILE A 49 8.16 0.43 1.95
N PRO A 50 6.81 0.51 2.01
CA PRO A 50 6.09 0.42 3.27
C PRO A 50 5.87 -1.02 3.74
N ALA A 51 6.17 -2.02 2.90
CA ALA A 51 6.09 -3.43 3.27
C ALA A 51 7.13 -4.26 2.52
N ARG A 52 7.77 -5.18 3.24
CA ARG A 52 8.80 -6.08 2.73
C ARG A 52 8.46 -7.54 3.03
N CYS A 53 8.86 -8.40 2.10
CA CYS A 53 8.89 -9.85 2.30
C CYS A 53 9.95 -10.20 3.36
N VAL A 54 9.88 -11.39 3.96
CA VAL A 54 10.90 -11.91 4.90
C VAL A 54 12.32 -11.96 4.32
N CYS A 55 12.48 -12.03 3.00
CA CYS A 55 13.78 -11.92 2.34
C CYS A 55 14.27 -10.48 2.15
N GLY A 56 13.47 -9.49 2.56
CA GLY A 56 13.72 -8.05 2.42
C GLY A 56 13.28 -7.43 1.10
N ASN A 57 12.80 -8.21 0.12
CA ASN A 57 12.29 -7.65 -1.14
C ASN A 57 11.03 -6.80 -0.92
N PRO A 58 10.84 -5.72 -1.68
CA PRO A 58 9.63 -4.92 -1.61
C PRO A 58 8.41 -5.75 -2.01
N LEU A 59 7.33 -5.60 -1.25
CA LEU A 59 6.01 -6.12 -1.65
C LEU A 59 5.24 -5.09 -2.49
N MET A 60 5.57 -3.81 -2.32
CA MET A 60 4.87 -2.67 -2.88
C MET A 60 5.69 -1.39 -2.82
N ALA A 61 5.19 -0.37 -3.51
CA ALA A 61 5.69 0.99 -3.46
C ALA A 61 4.68 1.92 -2.76
N ALA A 62 5.17 2.87 -1.95
CA ALA A 62 4.45 4.10 -1.66
C ALA A 62 4.87 5.16 -2.70
N THR A 63 3.95 5.56 -3.56
CA THR A 63 4.21 6.50 -4.67
C THR A 63 3.71 7.90 -4.35
N ALA A 64 4.42 8.92 -4.84
CA ALA A 64 3.99 10.31 -4.72
C ALA A 64 2.55 10.49 -5.26
N PRO A 65 1.71 11.33 -4.61
CA PRO A 65 0.31 11.51 -5.02
C PRO A 65 0.15 12.26 -6.35
N ARG A 66 1.24 12.83 -6.88
CA ARG A 66 1.35 13.32 -8.25
C ARG A 66 2.67 12.82 -8.82
N LEU A 67 2.60 12.21 -10.00
CA LEU A 67 3.78 11.74 -10.70
C LEU A 67 4.57 12.91 -11.27
N SER A 68 5.86 12.70 -11.55
CA SER A 68 6.76 13.71 -12.15
C SER A 68 6.28 14.25 -13.51
N ASN A 69 5.40 13.52 -14.21
CA ASN A 69 4.75 14.00 -15.44
C ASN A 69 3.48 14.84 -15.18
N GLY A 70 3.19 15.21 -13.93
CA GLY A 70 2.04 15.99 -13.51
C GLY A 70 0.75 15.21 -13.27
N THR A 71 0.71 13.90 -13.58
CA THR A 71 -0.52 13.09 -13.46
C THR A 71 -0.85 12.81 -11.99
N PRO A 72 -2.08 13.09 -11.51
CA PRO A 72 -2.53 12.66 -10.19
C PRO A 72 -2.49 11.14 -10.04
N PHE A 73 -2.06 10.66 -8.87
CA PHE A 73 -1.93 9.25 -8.56
C PHE A 73 -2.64 8.93 -7.24
N PRO A 74 -3.94 8.58 -7.26
CA PRO A 74 -4.73 8.40 -6.04
C PRO A 74 -4.29 7.20 -5.19
N THR A 75 -3.66 6.20 -5.81
CA THR A 75 -3.22 4.96 -5.15
C THR A 75 -1.80 5.12 -4.63
N VAL A 76 -1.64 5.51 -3.36
CA VAL A 76 -0.31 5.66 -2.74
C VAL A 76 0.37 4.31 -2.60
N PHE A 77 -0.33 3.32 -2.04
CA PHE A 77 0.19 1.97 -1.81
C PHE A 77 -0.07 1.08 -3.03
N TYR A 78 0.92 1.02 -3.92
CA TYR A 78 0.84 0.24 -5.15
C TYR A 78 1.43 -1.16 -4.94
N LEU A 79 0.55 -2.13 -4.70
CA LEU A 79 0.90 -3.54 -4.52
C LEU A 79 1.58 -4.10 -5.78
N ALA A 80 2.79 -4.65 -5.64
CA ALA A 80 3.62 -5.09 -6.75
C ALA A 80 3.90 -6.59 -6.75
N HIS A 81 3.98 -7.24 -5.57
CA HIS A 81 4.40 -8.63 -5.46
C HIS A 81 3.50 -9.59 -6.27
N PRO A 82 4.01 -10.28 -7.31
CA PRO A 82 3.20 -11.05 -8.27
C PRO A 82 2.29 -12.11 -7.65
N VAL A 83 2.73 -12.76 -6.57
CA VAL A 83 1.91 -13.79 -5.89
C VAL A 83 0.72 -13.16 -5.17
N ILE A 84 0.92 -12.01 -4.50
CA ILE A 84 -0.14 -11.32 -3.76
C ILE A 84 -1.13 -10.69 -4.75
N THR A 85 -0.64 -10.08 -5.84
CA THR A 85 -1.49 -9.48 -6.87
C THR A 85 -2.31 -10.54 -7.60
N ALA A 86 -1.73 -11.69 -7.94
CA ALA A 86 -2.48 -12.79 -8.54
C ALA A 86 -3.55 -13.35 -7.59
N ALA A 87 -3.23 -13.53 -6.31
CA ALA A 87 -4.18 -13.99 -5.29
C ALA A 87 -5.34 -12.99 -5.10
N ALA A 88 -5.03 -11.70 -4.96
CA ALA A 88 -6.03 -10.65 -4.88
C ALA A 88 -6.93 -10.63 -6.13
N SER A 89 -6.34 -10.69 -7.32
CA SER A 89 -7.08 -10.76 -8.60
C SER A 89 -8.04 -11.95 -8.66
N ARG A 90 -7.62 -13.11 -8.14
CA ARG A 90 -8.47 -14.32 -8.09
C ARG A 90 -9.68 -14.11 -7.19
N LEU A 91 -9.49 -13.52 -6.01
CA LEU A 91 -10.60 -13.20 -5.09
C LEU A 91 -11.51 -12.09 -5.63
N GLU A 92 -10.95 -11.09 -6.33
CA GLU A 92 -11.73 -10.05 -7.01
C GLU A 92 -12.64 -10.68 -8.09
N ALA A 93 -12.11 -11.59 -8.91
CA ALA A 93 -12.88 -12.34 -9.90
C ALA A 93 -13.93 -13.27 -9.28
N GLY A 94 -13.65 -13.78 -8.07
CA GLY A 94 -14.58 -14.58 -7.28
C GLY A 94 -15.70 -13.77 -6.60
N GLY A 95 -15.65 -12.44 -6.66
CA GLY A 95 -16.71 -11.57 -6.15
C GLY A 95 -16.62 -11.20 -4.67
N LEU A 96 -15.50 -11.50 -3.98
CA LEU A 96 -15.32 -11.21 -2.55
C LEU A 96 -15.56 -9.72 -2.21
N MET A 97 -15.26 -8.82 -3.14
CA MET A 97 -15.50 -7.39 -2.96
C MET A 97 -16.98 -7.03 -2.79
N TYR A 98 -17.88 -7.77 -3.43
CA TYR A 98 -19.32 -7.57 -3.28
C TYR A 98 -19.77 -8.00 -1.88
N GLU A 99 -19.36 -9.18 -1.43
CA GLU A 99 -19.65 -9.65 -0.07
C GLU A 99 -19.12 -8.70 1.01
N MET A 100 -17.90 -8.18 0.82
CA MET A 100 -17.33 -7.17 1.72
C MET A 100 -18.12 -5.86 1.69
N THR A 101 -18.58 -5.44 0.51
CA THR A 101 -19.38 -4.21 0.38
C THR A 101 -20.75 -4.38 1.04
N ASP A 102 -21.41 -5.52 0.85
CA ASP A 102 -22.72 -5.81 1.45
C ASP A 102 -22.61 -5.83 2.98
N SER A 103 -21.52 -6.40 3.53
CA SER A 103 -21.30 -6.42 4.99
C SER A 103 -21.21 -5.03 5.64
N LEU A 104 -20.82 -3.99 4.89
CA LEU A 104 -20.79 -2.60 5.41
C LEU A 104 -22.19 -2.04 5.67
N ALA A 105 -23.20 -2.51 4.94
CA ALA A 105 -24.58 -2.08 5.15
C ALA A 105 -25.24 -2.78 6.35
N GLU A 106 -24.71 -3.93 6.74
CA GLU A 106 -25.26 -4.80 7.78
C GLU A 106 -24.62 -4.55 9.16
N ASP A 107 -23.38 -4.04 9.18
CA ASP A 107 -22.60 -3.82 10.40
C ASP A 107 -22.08 -2.38 10.49
N ALA A 108 -22.69 -1.61 11.39
CA ALA A 108 -22.35 -0.21 11.62
C ALA A 108 -20.97 -0.02 12.26
N ASP A 109 -20.52 -0.97 13.09
CA ASP A 109 -19.19 -0.90 13.71
C ASP A 109 -18.11 -1.20 12.67
N LEU A 110 -18.34 -2.17 11.78
CA LEU A 110 -17.47 -2.43 10.64
C LEU A 110 -17.38 -1.23 9.69
N ALA A 111 -18.52 -0.58 9.41
CA ALA A 111 -18.56 0.63 8.60
C ALA A 111 -17.77 1.78 9.24
N ALA A 112 -17.89 1.97 10.56
CA ALA A 112 -17.12 2.96 11.30
C ALA A 112 -15.61 2.67 11.28
N GLN A 113 -15.21 1.40 11.42
CA GLN A 113 -13.81 0.99 11.31
C GLN A 113 -13.25 1.23 9.89
N TYR A 114 -14.03 0.94 8.85
CA TYR A 114 -13.61 1.17 7.47
C TYR A 114 -13.57 2.67 7.11
N ALA A 115 -14.42 3.50 7.74
CA ALA A 115 -14.30 4.96 7.71
C ALA A 115 -13.03 5.47 8.41
N ALA A 116 -12.66 4.90 9.56
CA ALA A 116 -11.38 5.21 10.20
C ALA A 116 -10.17 4.80 9.32
N ALA A 117 -10.28 3.66 8.62
CA ALA A 117 -9.27 3.23 7.65
C ALA A 117 -9.12 4.23 6.49
N HIS A 118 -10.23 4.81 6.02
CA HIS A 118 -10.21 5.87 5.02
C HIS A 118 -9.43 7.10 5.49
N GLU A 119 -9.72 7.60 6.69
CA GLU A 119 -9.00 8.74 7.28
C GLU A 119 -7.50 8.45 7.46
N ASN A 120 -7.16 7.22 7.91
CA ASN A 120 -5.77 6.80 8.02
C ASN A 120 -5.07 6.80 6.64
N TYR A 121 -5.73 6.30 5.59
CA TYR A 121 -5.18 6.33 4.24
C TYR A 121 -4.91 7.76 3.76
N LEU A 122 -5.84 8.69 4.01
CA LEU A 122 -5.67 10.11 3.65
C LEU A 122 -4.48 10.72 4.39
N ALA A 123 -4.35 10.44 5.70
CA ALA A 123 -3.23 10.90 6.51
C ALA A 123 -1.88 10.33 6.03
N GLU A 124 -1.82 9.04 5.68
CA GLU A 124 -0.60 8.45 5.11
C GLU A 124 -0.25 9.04 3.76
N ARG A 125 -1.24 9.31 2.91
CA ARG A 125 -0.99 10.01 1.64
C ARG A 125 -0.42 11.40 1.86
N GLU A 126 -0.98 12.15 2.80
CA GLU A 126 -0.49 13.48 3.13
C GLU A 126 0.95 13.43 3.65
N ARG A 127 1.27 12.43 4.49
CA ARG A 127 2.65 12.18 4.92
C ARG A 127 3.58 11.92 3.74
N ILE A 128 3.21 11.03 2.83
CA ILE A 128 4.00 10.74 1.62
C ILE A 128 4.16 11.98 0.76
N ARG A 129 3.10 12.80 0.60
CA ARG A 129 3.14 14.08 -0.13
C ARG A 129 4.19 15.04 0.44
N LEU A 130 4.18 15.21 1.76
CA LEU A 130 5.12 16.10 2.46
C LEU A 130 6.55 15.61 2.31
N ILE A 131 6.79 14.30 2.46
CA ILE A 131 8.11 13.68 2.29
C ILE A 131 8.60 13.78 0.84
N SER A 132 7.71 13.62 -0.13
CA SER A 132 8.04 13.71 -1.56
C SER A 132 8.23 15.14 -2.05
N GLY A 133 7.86 16.14 -1.25
CA GLY A 133 7.85 17.54 -1.67
C GLY A 133 6.83 17.82 -2.77
N THR A 134 5.81 16.96 -2.92
CA THR A 134 4.77 17.14 -3.94
C THR A 134 3.82 18.25 -3.50
N GLU A 135 3.45 19.14 -4.42
CA GLU A 135 2.40 20.14 -4.18
C GLU A 135 1.06 19.46 -3.85
N GLU A 136 0.11 20.23 -3.33
CA GLU A 136 -1.26 19.73 -3.11
C GLU A 136 -1.86 19.17 -4.41
N VAL A 137 -2.71 18.16 -4.27
CA VAL A 137 -3.33 17.44 -5.40
C VAL A 137 -4.87 17.50 -5.24
N PRO A 138 -5.50 18.65 -5.55
CA PRO A 138 -6.94 18.85 -5.35
C PRO A 138 -7.82 17.81 -6.07
N GLU A 139 -7.32 17.24 -7.18
CA GLU A 139 -8.04 16.24 -7.97
C GLU A 139 -8.36 14.94 -7.20
N ILE A 140 -7.63 14.68 -6.11
CA ILE A 140 -7.80 13.48 -5.28
C ILE A 140 -8.05 13.80 -3.80
N ASP A 141 -8.32 15.07 -3.48
CA ASP A 141 -8.60 15.49 -2.11
C ASP A 141 -9.84 14.77 -1.56
N GLY A 142 -9.77 14.31 -0.31
CA GLY A 142 -10.79 13.46 0.31
C GLY A 142 -11.04 12.10 -0.36
N ILE A 143 -10.35 11.75 -1.46
CA ILE A 143 -10.58 10.51 -2.21
C ILE A 143 -9.47 9.50 -1.90
N SER A 144 -9.76 8.48 -1.10
CA SER A 144 -8.84 7.35 -0.88
C SER A 144 -8.92 6.29 -2.02
N ALA A 145 -8.13 5.21 -1.92
CA ALA A 145 -8.15 4.11 -2.89
C ALA A 145 -9.15 2.99 -2.52
N GLY A 146 -9.28 1.98 -3.38
CA GLY A 146 -10.04 0.76 -3.02
C GLY A 146 -11.55 0.91 -2.86
N GLY A 147 -12.13 2.11 -3.08
CA GLY A 147 -13.57 2.36 -2.94
C GLY A 147 -14.00 2.75 -1.52
N MET A 148 -13.04 2.86 -0.60
CA MET A 148 -13.21 3.38 0.75
C MET A 148 -13.93 4.74 0.77
N PRO A 149 -14.71 5.04 1.83
CA PRO A 149 -15.07 4.15 2.95
C PRO A 149 -16.38 3.38 2.74
N THR A 150 -17.07 3.55 1.61
CA THR A 150 -18.47 3.08 1.47
C THR A 150 -18.59 1.76 0.72
N ARG A 151 -17.53 1.30 0.05
CA ARG A 151 -17.51 0.02 -0.68
C ARG A 151 -16.09 -0.52 -0.83
N VAL A 152 -15.99 -1.76 -1.27
CA VAL A 152 -14.74 -2.35 -1.74
C VAL A 152 -14.81 -2.49 -3.26
N LYS A 153 -13.92 -1.79 -3.98
CA LYS A 153 -13.81 -1.83 -5.45
C LYS A 153 -12.50 -2.48 -5.93
N CYS A 154 -11.52 -2.64 -5.05
CA CYS A 154 -10.23 -3.23 -5.38
C CYS A 154 -9.55 -3.79 -4.11
N LEU A 155 -9.36 -5.10 -4.06
CA LEU A 155 -8.64 -5.82 -3.00
C LEU A 155 -7.16 -5.44 -2.96
N HIS A 156 -6.53 -5.24 -4.12
CA HIS A 156 -5.12 -4.83 -4.19
C HIS A 156 -4.86 -3.57 -3.37
N ALA A 157 -5.79 -2.61 -3.40
CA ALA A 157 -5.66 -1.34 -2.69
C ALA A 157 -5.86 -1.49 -1.17
N VAL A 158 -6.87 -2.25 -0.72
CA VAL A 158 -7.15 -2.41 0.73
C VAL A 158 -6.15 -3.35 1.40
N ILE A 159 -5.72 -4.43 0.72
CA ILE A 159 -4.59 -5.27 1.13
C ILE A 159 -3.30 -4.43 1.15
N GLY A 160 -3.09 -3.62 0.10
CA GLY A 160 -1.98 -2.68 -0.01
C GLY A 160 -1.87 -1.76 1.20
N HIS A 161 -3.00 -1.18 1.60
CA HIS A 161 -3.09 -0.34 2.78
C HIS A 161 -2.70 -1.11 4.06
N THR A 162 -3.32 -2.27 4.30
CA THR A 162 -3.05 -3.08 5.50
C THR A 162 -1.60 -3.51 5.62
N LEU A 163 -0.99 -3.96 4.53
CA LEU A 163 0.44 -4.32 4.53
C LEU A 163 1.33 -3.12 4.86
N SER A 164 0.90 -1.90 4.54
CA SER A 164 1.67 -0.68 4.76
C SER A 164 1.56 -0.11 6.17
N VAL A 165 0.40 -0.26 6.81
CA VAL A 165 0.11 0.37 8.12
C VAL A 165 -0.08 -0.63 9.26
N GLY A 166 -0.15 -1.92 8.95
CA GLY A 166 -0.37 -3.00 9.91
C GLY A 166 -1.82 -3.45 9.99
N ARG A 167 -2.02 -4.65 10.57
CA ARG A 167 -3.36 -5.20 10.85
C ARG A 167 -4.11 -4.37 11.90
N GLY A 168 -5.44 -4.42 11.83
CA GLY A 168 -6.33 -3.71 12.76
C GLY A 168 -6.65 -2.28 12.35
N VAL A 169 -6.05 -1.77 11.27
CA VAL A 169 -6.35 -0.43 10.74
C VAL A 169 -7.40 -0.49 9.64
N ASN A 170 -7.32 -1.46 8.74
CA ASN A 170 -8.25 -1.60 7.61
C ASN A 170 -8.90 -2.99 7.64
N PRO A 171 -10.14 -3.13 8.15
CA PRO A 171 -10.76 -4.45 8.33
C PRO A 171 -10.98 -5.20 7.01
N MET A 172 -11.19 -4.48 5.90
CA MET A 172 -11.35 -5.11 4.58
C MET A 172 -10.03 -5.62 4.01
N GLY A 173 -8.94 -4.92 4.29
CA GLY A 173 -7.62 -5.39 3.92
C GLY A 173 -7.12 -6.54 4.80
N ASP A 174 -7.46 -6.54 6.10
CA ASP A 174 -7.23 -7.67 7.01
C ASP A 174 -7.95 -8.93 6.52
N ARG A 175 -9.25 -8.83 6.24
CA ARG A 175 -10.04 -9.93 5.66
C ARG A 175 -9.50 -10.37 4.30
N GLY A 176 -9.00 -9.43 3.49
CA GLY A 176 -8.32 -9.73 2.22
C GLY A 176 -7.03 -10.53 2.41
N LEU A 177 -6.21 -10.17 3.40
CA LEU A 177 -5.00 -10.92 3.75
C LEU A 177 -5.31 -12.34 4.24
N ASP A 178 -6.34 -12.48 5.08
CA ASP A 178 -6.76 -13.79 5.56
C ASP A 178 -7.26 -14.69 4.41
N ALA A 179 -8.00 -14.10 3.47
CA ALA A 179 -8.53 -14.82 2.32
C ALA A 179 -7.46 -15.27 1.31
N ILE A 180 -6.30 -14.61 1.25
CA ILE A 180 -5.20 -15.03 0.37
C ILE A 180 -4.20 -15.99 1.03
N ALA A 181 -4.42 -16.35 2.30
CA ALA A 181 -3.45 -17.11 3.11
C ALA A 181 -3.06 -18.48 2.50
N GLU A 182 -3.90 -19.08 1.66
CA GLU A 182 -3.57 -20.31 0.93
C GLU A 182 -2.49 -20.12 -0.14
N TRP A 183 -2.33 -18.90 -0.68
CA TRP A 183 -1.35 -18.57 -1.72
C TRP A 183 -0.14 -17.81 -1.18
N TRP A 184 -0.33 -17.01 -0.12
CA TRP A 184 0.72 -16.18 0.43
C TRP A 184 0.52 -15.89 1.91
N THR A 185 1.60 -15.96 2.67
CA THR A 185 1.66 -15.52 4.06
C THR A 185 2.89 -14.64 4.27
N PRO A 186 2.87 -13.68 5.21
CA PRO A 186 4.01 -12.81 5.45
C PRO A 186 5.25 -13.56 5.96
N GLU A 187 5.09 -14.75 6.54
CA GLU A 187 6.19 -15.54 7.12
C GLU A 187 7.01 -16.33 6.10
N VAL A 188 6.48 -16.58 4.90
CA VAL A 188 7.12 -17.44 3.88
C VAL A 188 7.48 -16.64 2.63
N CYS A 189 8.76 -16.71 2.25
CA CYS A 189 9.24 -16.05 1.03
C CYS A 189 8.60 -16.67 -0.21
N SER A 190 8.00 -15.83 -1.05
CA SER A 190 7.46 -16.20 -2.38
C SER A 190 8.05 -15.34 -3.51
N CYS A 191 9.23 -14.74 -3.26
CA CYS A 191 9.91 -13.92 -4.26
C CYS A 191 10.72 -14.76 -5.24
N ASP A 192 10.82 -14.30 -6.49
CA ASP A 192 11.79 -14.83 -7.44
C ASP A 192 13.22 -14.38 -7.04
N PRO A 193 14.16 -15.30 -6.80
CA PRO A 193 15.56 -14.95 -6.51
C PRO A 193 16.21 -14.12 -7.61
N ALA A 194 15.80 -14.32 -8.88
CA ALA A 194 16.39 -13.64 -10.04
C ALA A 194 16.19 -12.12 -9.99
N TRP A 195 15.21 -11.60 -9.23
CA TRP A 195 15.03 -10.15 -9.08
C TRP A 195 16.18 -9.44 -8.37
N ARG A 196 17.04 -10.19 -7.66
CA ARG A 196 18.21 -9.64 -6.96
C ARG A 196 19.50 -9.76 -7.75
N GLU A 197 19.53 -10.55 -8.82
CA GLU A 197 20.72 -10.72 -9.63
C GLU A 197 20.98 -9.41 -10.42
N GLU A 198 22.24 -8.95 -10.42
CA GLU A 198 22.64 -7.87 -11.31
C GLU A 198 22.61 -8.41 -12.75
N ALA A 199 21.80 -7.80 -13.60
CA ALA A 199 21.72 -8.13 -15.03
C ALA A 199 23.00 -7.74 -15.78
#